data_AF-A0A520HN94-F1
#
_entry.id   AF-A0A520HN94-F1
#
_cell.length_a   1.000
_cell.length_b   1.000
_cell.length_c   1.000
_cell.angle_alpha   90.00
_cell.angle_beta   90.00
_cell.angle_gamma   90.00
#
_symmetry.space_group_name_H-M   'P 1'
#
loop_
_entity.id
_entity.type
_entity.pdbx_description
1 polymer ?
#
loop_
_entity_poly.entity_id
_entity_poly.type
_entity_poly.pdbx_seq_one_letter_code
_entity_poly.pdbx_strand_id
1 'polypeptide(L)'
;MQTRNLIIQNGGSVQNIKGIPKDLKYLYKTVWEIPQKTLIDLAVDRGPFIDQSQSMNLFVSNPTSDILTSMHFYSWNKGLKTGKIILI
;
A
#
# COMPACT_ATOMS: atom_id res chain seq x y z
N MET A 1 -5.66 -26.47 -12.94
CA MET A 1 -6.52 -25.58 -12.12
C MET A 1 -6.89 -24.37 -12.95
N GLN A 2 -8.18 -23.98 -12.98
CA GLN A 2 -8.60 -22.74 -13.63
C GLN A 2 -7.98 -21.52 -12.92
N THR A 3 -7.61 -20.48 -13.67
CA THR A 3 -6.98 -19.25 -13.19
C THR A 3 -7.69 -18.62 -11.99
N ARG A 4 -9.03 -18.65 -12.00
CA ARG A 4 -9.87 -18.17 -10.89
C ARG A 4 -9.51 -18.82 -9.54
N ASN A 5 -9.31 -20.13 -9.52
CA ASN A 5 -9.03 -20.86 -8.29
C ASN A 5 -7.64 -20.52 -7.75
N LEU A 6 -6.68 -20.23 -8.64
CA LEU A 6 -5.33 -19.80 -8.24
C LEU A 6 -5.35 -18.40 -7.60
N ILE A 7 -6.20 -17.49 -8.08
CA ILE A 7 -6.38 -16.16 -7.49
C ILE A 7 -6.94 -16.29 -6.07
N ILE A 8 -7.96 -17.13 -5.87
CA ILE A 8 -8.55 -17.37 -4.54
C ILE A 8 -7.51 -17.95 -3.59
N GLN A 9 -6.73 -18.94 -4.02
CA GLN A 9 -5.67 -19.54 -3.21
C GLN A 9 -4.57 -18.54 -2.81
N ASN A 10 -4.26 -17.58 -3.68
CA ASN A 10 -3.26 -16.54 -3.43
C ASN A 10 -3.81 -15.30 -2.70
N GLY A 11 -4.99 -15.38 -2.09
CA GLY A 11 -5.58 -14.24 -1.37
C GLY A 11 -5.84 -13.02 -2.26
N GLY A 12 -6.14 -13.23 -3.53
CA GLY A 12 -6.37 -12.17 -4.52
C GLY A 12 -5.13 -11.71 -5.28
N SER A 13 -3.92 -12.16 -4.91
CA SER A 13 -2.69 -11.79 -5.63
C SER A 13 -2.52 -12.54 -6.95
N VAL A 14 -2.19 -11.79 -8.01
CA VAL A 14 -1.88 -12.33 -9.34
C VAL A 14 -0.38 -12.54 -9.59
N GLN A 15 0.49 -12.13 -8.68
CA GLN A 15 1.96 -12.11 -8.91
C GLN A 15 2.53 -13.51 -9.17
N ASN A 16 2.06 -14.50 -8.41
CA ASN A 16 2.57 -15.88 -8.45
C ASN A 16 1.84 -16.80 -9.44
N ILE A 17 0.91 -16.26 -10.25
CA ILE A 17 0.14 -17.05 -11.20
C ILE A 17 0.89 -17.13 -12.54
N LYS A 18 1.20 -18.35 -12.98
CA LYS A 18 1.79 -18.61 -14.30
C LYS A 18 0.74 -18.35 -15.39
N GLY A 19 1.15 -17.72 -16.49
CA GLY A 19 0.27 -17.41 -17.63
C GLY A 19 -0.37 -16.01 -17.62
N ILE A 20 -0.21 -15.23 -16.54
CA ILE A 20 -0.61 -13.82 -16.53
C ILE A 20 0.56 -12.96 -17.04
N PRO A 21 0.34 -12.11 -18.07
CA PRO A 21 1.31 -11.14 -18.57
C PRO A 21 1.86 -10.19 -17.50
N LYS A 22 3.09 -9.69 -17.69
CA LYS A 22 3.79 -8.86 -16.70
C LYS A 22 3.13 -7.50 -16.49
N ASP A 23 2.61 -6.90 -17.54
CA ASP A 23 1.84 -5.66 -17.54
C ASP A 23 0.59 -5.78 -16.66
N LEU A 24 -0.17 -6.88 -16.80
CA LEU A 24 -1.32 -7.14 -15.93
C LEU A 24 -0.90 -7.35 -14.47
N LYS A 25 0.20 -8.07 -14.23
CA LYS A 25 0.73 -8.23 -12.87
C LYS A 25 1.16 -6.90 -12.25
N TYR A 26 1.71 -6.00 -13.06
CA TYR A 26 2.09 -4.67 -12.60
C TYR A 26 0.85 -3.82 -12.28
N LEU A 27 -0.17 -3.88 -13.14
CA LEU A 27 -1.42 -3.12 -12.98
C LEU A 27 -2.24 -3.59 -11.77
N TYR A 28 -2.30 -4.91 -11.53
CA TYR A 28 -3.13 -5.50 -10.48
C TYR A 28 -2.35 -5.87 -9.22
N LYS A 29 -1.39 -5.03 -8.82
CA LYS A 29 -0.72 -5.18 -7.53
C LYS A 29 -1.72 -5.00 -6.39
N THR A 30 -1.62 -5.87 -5.39
CA THR A 30 -2.40 -5.71 -4.16
C THR A 30 -1.74 -4.69 -3.23
N VAL A 31 -2.47 -4.23 -2.20
CA VAL A 31 -1.96 -3.23 -1.26
C VAL A 31 -0.72 -3.70 -0.48
N TRP A 32 -0.59 -5.01 -0.28
CA TRP A 32 0.54 -5.67 0.38
C TRP A 32 1.80 -5.71 -0.49
N GLU A 33 1.65 -5.50 -1.80
CA GLU A 33 2.73 -5.54 -2.80
C GLU A 33 3.24 -4.14 -3.16
N ILE A 34 2.54 -3.10 -2.71
CA ILE A 34 2.90 -1.70 -2.95
C ILE A 34 3.76 -1.20 -1.78
N PRO A 35 4.93 -0.60 -2.05
CA PRO A 35 5.72 0.05 -1.01
C PRO A 35 4.90 1.15 -0.32
N GLN A 36 4.75 1.08 1.00
CA GLN A 36 3.97 2.06 1.77
C GLN A 36 4.53 3.48 1.65
N LYS A 37 5.85 3.61 1.44
CA LYS A 37 6.50 4.90 1.13
C LYS A 37 5.89 5.58 -0.09
N THR A 38 5.60 4.82 -1.15
CA THR A 38 4.96 5.35 -2.37
C THR A 38 3.55 5.85 -2.08
N LEU A 39 2.79 5.16 -1.23
CA LEU A 39 1.48 5.64 -0.81
C LEU A 39 1.57 6.94 -0.01
N ILE A 40 2.57 7.07 0.86
CA ILE A 40 2.83 8.29 1.63
C ILE A 40 3.20 9.44 0.70
N ASP A 41 4.09 9.22 -0.27
CA ASP A 41 4.50 10.26 -1.22
C ASP A 41 3.30 10.75 -2.06
N LEU A 42 2.48 9.84 -2.61
CA LEU A 42 1.25 10.20 -3.32
C LEU A 42 0.24 10.93 -2.43
N ALA A 43 0.20 10.60 -1.14
CA ALA A 43 -0.67 11.26 -0.17
C ALA A 43 -0.17 12.68 0.18
N VAL A 44 1.14 12.90 0.17
CA VAL A 44 1.77 14.21 0.34
C VAL A 44 1.51 15.07 -0.89
N ASP A 45 1.69 14.52 -2.09
CA ASP A 45 1.53 15.25 -3.35
C ASP A 45 0.11 15.82 -3.53
N ARG A 46 -0.92 15.07 -3.11
CA ARG A 46 -2.32 15.56 -3.11
C ARG A 46 -2.66 16.46 -1.92
N GLY A 47 -1.84 16.46 -0.87
CA GLY A 47 -2.08 17.17 0.39
C GLY A 47 -2.33 18.68 0.25
N PRO A 48 -1.59 19.43 -0.60
CA PRO A 48 -1.83 20.85 -0.83
C PRO A 48 -3.22 21.19 -1.37
N PHE A 49 -3.89 20.23 -2.02
CA PHE A 49 -5.23 20.39 -2.58
C PHE A 49 -6.34 19.92 -1.62
N ILE A 50 -5.99 19.57 -0.38
CA ILE A 50 -6.91 19.12 0.67
C ILE A 50 -6.92 20.16 1.79
N ASP A 51 -8.06 20.78 1.98
CA ASP A 51 -8.31 21.83 2.96
C ASP A 51 -8.15 21.32 4.40
N GLN A 52 -8.74 20.16 4.71
CA GLN A 52 -8.64 19.47 5.99
C GLN A 52 -7.52 18.43 5.97
N SER A 53 -7.87 17.14 6.11
CA SER A 53 -6.94 16.01 6.09
C SER A 53 -7.56 14.85 5.31
N GLN A 54 -6.89 13.69 5.35
CA GLN A 54 -7.24 12.52 4.57
C GLN A 54 -7.18 11.24 5.40
N SER A 55 -8.22 10.41 5.29
CA SER A 55 -8.25 9.06 5.82
C SER A 55 -7.26 8.16 5.08
N MET A 56 -6.04 8.09 5.61
CA MET A 56 -4.97 7.29 5.06
C MET A 56 -4.75 6.02 5.90
N ASN A 57 -4.92 4.87 5.26
CA ASN A 57 -4.59 3.58 5.82
C ASN A 57 -3.19 3.16 5.37
N LEU A 58 -2.43 2.57 6.30
CA LEU A 58 -1.14 1.96 6.00
C LEU A 58 -1.26 0.46 6.23
N PHE A 59 -0.67 -0.32 5.32
CA PHE A 59 -0.78 -1.77 5.28
C PHE A 59 0.60 -2.39 5.46
N VAL A 60 0.79 -3.15 6.54
CA VAL A 60 2.08 -3.79 6.82
C VAL A 60 1.87 -5.26 7.18
N SER A 61 2.33 -6.14 6.29
CA SER A 61 2.14 -7.59 6.43
C SER A 61 2.83 -8.17 7.67
N ASN A 62 4.00 -7.63 8.03
CA ASN A 62 4.78 -8.04 9.20
C ASN A 62 5.17 -6.80 10.02
N PRO A 63 4.29 -6.30 10.89
CA PRO A 63 4.54 -5.08 11.64
C PRO A 63 5.62 -5.33 12.71
N THR A 64 6.69 -4.54 12.66
CA THR A 64 7.68 -4.42 13.75
C THR A 64 7.69 -2.99 14.27
N SER A 65 8.13 -2.79 15.52
CA SER A 65 8.22 -1.46 16.12
C SER A 65 9.05 -0.51 15.23
N ASP A 66 10.16 -0.99 14.68
CA ASP A 66 11.06 -0.20 13.84
C ASP A 66 10.41 0.21 12.51
N ILE A 67 9.66 -0.69 11.88
CA ILE A 67 8.95 -0.40 10.63
C ILE A 67 7.83 0.61 10.90
N LEU A 68 7.04 0.43 11.96
CA LEU A 68 5.98 1.36 12.32
C LEU A 68 6.53 2.74 12.65
N THR A 69 7.60 2.79 13.45
CA THR A 69 8.27 4.03 13.86
C THR A 69 8.83 4.77 12.65
N SER A 70 9.58 4.08 11.79
CA SER A 70 10.15 4.69 10.58
C SER A 70 9.09 5.24 9.63
N MET A 71 7.97 4.53 9.43
CA MET A 71 6.86 5.04 8.62
C MET A 71 6.20 6.27 9.25
N HIS A 72 5.98 6.27 10.56
CA HIS A 72 5.41 7.41 11.27
C HIS A 72 6.28 8.66 11.15
N PHE A 73 7.59 8.52 11.39
CA PHE A 73 8.53 9.62 11.21
C PHE A 73 8.63 10.06 9.75
N TYR A 74 8.57 9.13 8.80
CA TYR A 74 8.58 9.46 7.38
C TYR A 74 7.38 10.33 6.98
N SER A 75 6.16 9.92 7.34
CA SER A 75 4.93 10.69 7.10
C SER A 75 4.97 12.07 7.74
N TRP A 76 5.46 12.16 8.98
CA TRP A 76 5.56 13.42 9.71
C TRP A 76 6.57 14.38 9.06
N ASN A 77 7.77 13.89 8.73
CA ASN A 77 8.82 14.69 8.07
C ASN A 77 8.37 15.25 6.71
N LYS A 78 7.45 14.57 6.03
CA LYS A 78 6.88 15.01 4.75
C LYS A 78 5.74 16.03 4.88
N GLY A 79 5.32 16.38 6.10
CA GLY A 79 4.30 17.40 6.32
C GLY A 79 2.86 16.90 6.17
N LEU A 80 2.61 15.59 6.27
CA LEU A 80 1.23 15.09 6.31
C LEU A 80 0.52 15.57 7.58
N LYS A 81 -0.60 16.29 7.39
CA LYS A 81 -1.48 16.74 8.48
C LYS A 81 -2.00 15.58 9.33
N THR A 82 -2.17 14.40 8.73
CA THR A 82 -2.45 13.15 9.44
C THR A 82 -1.44 12.10 9.03
N GLY A 83 -0.57 11.71 9.97
CA GLY A 83 0.51 10.74 9.71
C GLY A 83 0.05 9.29 9.55
N LYS A 84 -1.18 8.96 10.00
CA LYS A 84 -1.84 7.64 9.92
C LYS A 84 -3.26 7.73 10.53
N ILE A 85 -4.25 7.06 9.95
CA ILE A 85 -5.59 6.91 10.56
C ILE A 85 -5.86 5.48 11.06
N ILE A 86 -5.60 4.44 10.27
CA ILE A 86 -5.77 3.03 10.67
C ILE A 86 -4.56 2.21 10.18
N LEU A 87 -4.09 1.26 11.00
CA LEU A 87 -3.16 0.20 10.62
C LEU A 87 -3.94 -1.08 10.34
N ILE A 88 -3.67 -1.74 9.22
CA ILE A 88 -4.19 -3.08 8.87
C ILE A 88 -3.00 -3.96 8.51
#